data_AF-A0A196SF68-F1
#
_entry.id   AF-A0A196SF68-F1
#
_cell.length_a   1.000
_cell.length_b   1.000
_cell.length_c   1.000
_cell.angle_alpha   90.00
_cell.angle_beta   90.00
_cell.angle_gamma   90.00
#
_symmetry.space_group_name_H-M   'P 1'
#
loop_
_entity.id
_entity.type
_entity.pdbx_description
1 polymer ?
#
loop_
_entity_poly.entity_id
_entity_poly.type
_entity_poly.pdbx_seq_one_letter_code
_entity_poly.pdbx_strand_id
1 'polypeptide(L)'
;MRFREFLKTVNHQLSASSVCFLENAGFLDMDSVSYYCDYKTIQGSHSELIACEPDVFINSREREDLSSKLLIIANKKTKSFVSVSLYSKEKGIESAPLRNTCHGVIDLSDNGERWEGDILDGYPCGWGRFFNADNMLCYEGFRYKEYTVCYGTGYFPDVFPETKEYCGMLSFGLRCGKGTQYNRTGAAIYTGYWMSNKRLADNTVVVPPNTATQLFHNSLMNGFVVQEHSYPHLRAFSLSHYPFLETVEIASYCFYNEDVMPPVTHAPFALSCCEALREVSIDGFSFSVFSSFSLTSLPSLRRLRVASTQSFAFPLCRVFRLESLPALTDVCIGSSCFQKAQSVVFRDLPALKRVQVGEASFEGDEENTSLGLLLSNKLILRNLPSLQRFVGTNRNFQFFGAIEVTGRSAPLPSLADVPSIEEFGICFYLPICPVATRTIANAPGFSAYFS
;
A
#
# COMPACT_ATOMS: atom_id res chain seq x y z
N MET A 1 -2.52 17.62 8.93
CA MET A 1 -1.19 17.08 8.55
C MET A 1 -0.77 17.73 7.23
N ARG A 2 0.47 18.21 7.05
CA ARG A 2 0.87 18.83 5.76
C ARG A 2 0.76 17.80 4.64
N PHE A 3 0.34 18.19 3.43
CA PHE A 3 0.12 17.30 2.29
C PHE A 3 1.32 16.38 2.05
N ARG A 4 2.56 16.88 2.08
CA ARG A 4 3.79 16.06 2.00
C ARG A 4 3.95 15.03 3.12
N GLU A 5 3.55 15.35 4.34
CA GLU A 5 3.61 14.40 5.46
C GLU A 5 2.54 13.32 5.32
N PHE A 6 1.34 13.70 4.87
CA PHE A 6 0.24 12.78 4.55
C PHE A 6 0.62 11.85 3.39
N LEU A 7 1.14 12.42 2.31
CA LEU A 7 1.63 11.71 1.14
C LEU A 7 2.77 10.72 1.46
N LYS A 8 3.66 11.07 2.40
CA LYS A 8 4.66 10.15 2.95
C LYS A 8 4.04 9.02 3.78
N THR A 9 2.85 9.23 4.35
CA THR A 9 2.11 8.22 5.14
C THR A 9 1.19 7.33 4.31
N VAL A 10 0.74 7.73 3.11
CA VAL A 10 -0.09 6.87 2.24
C VAL A 10 0.72 6.18 1.13
N ASN A 11 2.06 6.31 1.16
CA ASN A 11 2.97 5.85 0.12
C ASN A 11 2.47 6.17 -1.31
N HIS A 12 2.04 7.42 -1.50
CA HIS A 12 1.58 7.90 -2.79
C HIS A 12 2.76 8.02 -3.78
N GLN A 13 2.48 7.91 -5.08
CA GLN A 13 3.48 8.17 -6.13
C GLN A 13 2.96 9.15 -7.16
N LEU A 14 2.53 10.29 -6.65
CA LEU A 14 2.36 11.43 -7.51
C LEU A 14 3.70 11.79 -8.14
N SER A 15 3.71 12.09 -9.44
CA SER A 15 4.90 12.67 -10.05
C SER A 15 5.31 13.94 -9.28
N ALA A 16 6.61 14.27 -9.26
CA ALA A 16 7.10 15.46 -8.57
C ALA A 16 6.34 16.73 -8.99
N SER A 17 5.92 16.79 -10.26
CA SER A 17 5.03 17.83 -10.79
C SER A 17 3.67 17.83 -10.11
N SER A 18 2.97 16.68 -10.06
CA SER A 18 1.66 16.55 -9.40
C SER A 18 1.71 16.91 -7.91
N VAL A 19 2.78 16.54 -7.19
CA VAL A 19 2.99 16.95 -5.79
C VAL A 19 3.15 18.47 -5.69
N CYS A 20 4.02 19.07 -6.52
CA CYS A 20 4.25 20.51 -6.54
C CYS A 20 2.96 21.31 -6.82
N PHE A 21 2.14 20.83 -7.76
CA PHE A 21 0.85 21.47 -8.07
C PHE A 21 -0.12 21.46 -6.90
N LEU A 22 -0.22 20.34 -6.18
CA LEU A 22 -1.16 20.22 -5.07
C LEU A 22 -0.74 21.05 -3.85
N GLU A 23 0.57 21.21 -3.65
CA GLU A 23 1.09 22.14 -2.65
C GLU A 23 0.78 23.60 -2.99
N ASN A 24 0.99 24.00 -4.24
CA ASN A 24 0.70 25.37 -4.69
C ASN A 24 -0.81 25.70 -4.64
N ALA A 25 -1.67 24.69 -4.77
CA ALA A 25 -3.11 24.85 -4.67
C ALA A 25 -3.65 24.87 -3.22
N GLY A 26 -2.78 24.76 -2.20
CA GLY A 26 -3.15 24.97 -0.80
C GLY A 26 -3.94 23.84 -0.14
N PHE A 27 -3.88 22.61 -0.67
CA PHE A 27 -4.58 21.46 -0.09
C PHE A 27 -3.88 20.97 1.18
N LEU A 28 -4.38 21.35 2.35
CA LEU A 28 -3.72 21.08 3.64
C LEU A 28 -4.74 20.72 4.74
N ASP A 29 -5.48 19.64 4.55
CA ASP A 29 -5.90 18.69 5.59
C ASP A 29 -6.75 17.62 4.90
N MET A 30 -6.18 16.44 4.70
CA MET A 30 -6.82 15.32 4.02
C MET A 30 -6.93 14.15 4.98
N ASP A 31 -8.16 13.78 5.32
CA ASP A 31 -8.41 12.61 6.17
C ASP A 31 -8.42 11.31 5.35
N SER A 32 -8.74 11.40 4.06
CA SER A 32 -8.75 10.26 3.15
C SER A 32 -8.41 10.65 1.72
N VAL A 33 -7.53 9.85 1.09
CA VAL A 33 -7.20 9.98 -0.33
C VAL A 33 -7.26 8.62 -0.96
N SER A 34 -7.97 8.52 -2.08
CA SER A 34 -7.94 7.35 -2.96
C SER A 34 -7.19 7.71 -4.23
N TYR A 35 -6.20 6.90 -4.57
CA TYR A 35 -5.43 7.02 -5.81
C TYR A 35 -5.85 5.93 -6.79
N TYR A 36 -6.17 6.32 -8.02
CA TYR A 36 -6.60 5.46 -9.10
C TYR A 36 -5.70 5.67 -10.31
N CYS A 37 -5.01 4.62 -10.75
CA CYS A 37 -4.17 4.67 -11.94
C CYS A 37 -4.43 3.46 -12.82
N ASP A 38 -4.63 3.70 -14.11
CA ASP A 38 -4.57 2.64 -15.12
C ASP A 38 -3.15 2.57 -15.68
N TYR A 39 -2.44 1.49 -15.33
CA TYR A 39 -1.09 1.22 -15.79
C TYR A 39 -1.02 0.84 -17.28
N LYS A 40 -2.16 0.58 -17.93
CA LYS A 40 -2.22 0.30 -19.35
C LYS A 40 -2.27 1.60 -20.14
N THR A 41 -1.50 1.64 -21.22
CA THR A 41 -1.59 2.74 -22.18
C THR A 41 -2.91 2.64 -22.93
N ILE A 42 -3.75 3.66 -22.81
CA ILE A 42 -4.99 3.78 -23.60
C ILE A 42 -4.78 4.95 -24.56
N GLN A 43 -4.83 4.64 -25.86
CA GLN A 43 -4.67 5.63 -26.95
C GLN A 43 -3.37 6.45 -26.82
N GLY A 44 -2.24 5.80 -26.50
CA GLY A 44 -0.94 6.47 -26.34
C GLY A 44 -0.80 7.34 -25.10
N SER A 45 -1.69 7.16 -24.11
CA SER A 45 -1.65 7.91 -22.84
C SER A 45 -2.00 7.06 -21.63
N HIS A 46 -1.46 7.42 -20.48
CA HIS A 46 -1.88 6.92 -19.18
C HIS A 46 -2.74 7.97 -18.49
N SER A 47 -3.78 7.52 -17.79
CA SER A 47 -4.66 8.41 -17.04
C SER A 47 -4.73 7.98 -15.58
N GLU A 48 -4.64 8.98 -14.70
CA GLU A 48 -4.75 8.82 -13.26
C GLU A 48 -5.86 9.73 -12.71
N LEU A 49 -6.49 9.28 -11.65
CA LEU A 49 -7.47 10.02 -10.87
C LEU A 49 -7.07 9.92 -9.40
N ILE A 50 -7.24 11.01 -8.67
CA ILE A 50 -7.08 11.05 -7.23
C ILE A 50 -8.37 11.64 -6.68
N ALA A 51 -8.99 10.92 -5.74
CA ALA A 51 -10.10 11.42 -4.98
C ALA A 51 -9.59 11.81 -3.60
N CYS A 52 -9.61 13.10 -3.35
CA CYS A 52 -9.46 13.72 -2.06
C CYS A 52 -10.88 13.83 -1.47
N GLU A 53 -11.36 12.73 -0.88
CA GLU A 53 -12.77 12.60 -0.49
C GLU A 53 -13.14 13.60 0.63
N PRO A 54 -14.39 14.10 0.64
CA PRO A 54 -15.46 13.77 -0.31
C PRO A 54 -15.52 14.66 -1.57
N ASP A 55 -14.79 15.77 -1.60
CA ASP A 55 -15.13 16.90 -2.47
C ASP A 55 -14.07 17.24 -3.54
N VAL A 56 -12.82 16.84 -3.38
CA VAL A 56 -11.74 17.28 -4.29
C VAL A 56 -11.30 16.12 -5.18
N PHE A 57 -11.14 16.39 -6.47
CA PHE A 57 -10.75 15.40 -7.47
C PHE A 57 -9.62 15.93 -8.32
N ILE A 58 -8.66 15.07 -8.63
CA ILE A 58 -7.49 15.42 -9.44
C ILE A 58 -7.42 14.41 -10.59
N ASN A 59 -7.64 14.86 -11.82
CA ASN A 59 -7.39 14.04 -13.00
C ASN A 59 -6.06 14.42 -13.61
N SER A 60 -5.28 13.43 -14.03
CA SER A 60 -4.14 13.66 -14.89
C SER A 60 -4.10 12.69 -16.05
N ARG A 61 -3.65 13.18 -17.21
CA ARG A 61 -3.41 12.38 -18.41
C ARG A 61 -2.04 12.74 -18.96
N GLU A 62 -1.20 11.73 -19.11
CA GLU A 62 0.18 11.86 -19.53
C GLU A 62 0.39 11.04 -20.80
N ARG A 63 1.05 11.63 -21.80
CA ARG A 63 1.42 10.89 -23.01
C ARG A 63 2.57 9.94 -22.72
N GLU A 64 2.59 8.81 -23.41
CA GLU A 64 3.60 7.76 -23.26
C GLU A 64 5.04 8.25 -23.53
N ASP A 65 5.21 9.18 -24.47
CA ASP A 65 6.49 9.83 -24.80
C ASP A 65 6.92 10.92 -23.80
N LEU A 66 6.13 11.12 -22.73
CA LEU A 66 6.29 12.15 -21.70
C LEU A 66 6.39 13.57 -22.30
N SER A 67 5.87 13.79 -23.51
CA SER A 67 5.91 15.09 -24.19
C SER A 67 4.97 16.09 -23.55
N SER A 68 3.87 15.61 -22.97
CA SER A 68 2.83 16.45 -22.36
C SER A 68 2.09 15.74 -21.23
N LYS A 69 1.63 16.54 -20.26
CA LYS A 69 0.80 16.10 -19.14
C LYS A 69 -0.27 17.14 -18.83
N LEU A 70 -1.53 16.73 -18.85
CA LEU A 70 -2.68 17.55 -18.44
C LEU A 70 -3.02 17.23 -16.98
N LEU A 71 -3.27 18.25 -16.17
CA LEU A 71 -3.70 18.14 -14.79
C LEU A 71 -4.96 19.00 -14.58
N ILE A 72 -6.00 18.40 -14.03
CA ILE A 72 -7.28 19.07 -13.72
C ILE A 72 -7.59 18.81 -12.26
N ILE A 73 -7.85 19.88 -11.50
CA ILE A 73 -8.25 19.83 -10.10
C ILE A 73 -9.64 20.44 -10.01
N ALA A 74 -10.58 19.69 -9.44
CA ALA A 74 -11.97 20.10 -9.30
C ALA A 74 -12.45 19.96 -7.86
N ASN A 75 -13.33 20.87 -7.44
CA ASN A 75 -14.04 20.77 -6.17
C ASN A 75 -15.54 20.58 -6.44
N LYS A 76 -16.02 19.37 -6.15
CA LYS A 76 -17.41 18.93 -6.33
C LYS A 76 -18.40 19.72 -5.49
N LYS A 77 -18.02 20.14 -4.28
CA LYS A 77 -18.90 20.92 -3.40
C LYS A 77 -19.17 22.31 -3.95
N THR A 78 -18.14 22.97 -4.48
CA THR A 78 -18.29 24.28 -5.14
C THR A 78 -18.68 24.16 -6.61
N LYS A 79 -18.72 22.94 -7.15
CA LYS A 79 -18.96 22.65 -8.58
C LYS A 79 -18.04 23.47 -9.50
N SER A 80 -16.78 23.65 -9.12
CA SER A 80 -15.84 24.49 -9.88
C SER A 80 -14.49 23.81 -10.08
N PHE A 81 -13.80 24.15 -11.17
CA PHE A 81 -12.38 23.85 -11.28
C PHE A 81 -11.56 24.76 -10.36
N VAL A 82 -10.61 24.15 -9.66
CA VAL A 82 -9.61 24.84 -8.84
C VAL A 82 -8.39 25.20 -9.69
N SER A 83 -7.96 24.27 -10.54
CA SER A 83 -6.84 24.47 -11.45
C SER A 83 -6.95 23.57 -12.68
N VAL A 84 -6.51 24.08 -13.82
CA VAL A 84 -6.28 23.29 -15.03
C VAL A 84 -4.93 23.71 -15.59
N SER A 85 -4.01 22.76 -15.70
CA SER A 85 -2.63 23.02 -16.13
C SER A 85 -2.19 22.01 -17.18
N LEU A 86 -1.51 22.50 -18.21
CA LEU A 86 -0.88 21.69 -19.24
C LEU A 86 0.63 21.87 -19.16
N TYR A 87 1.34 20.77 -18.97
CA TYR A 87 2.77 20.69 -19.17
C TYR A 87 3.07 20.25 -20.61
N SER A 88 4.03 20.89 -21.25
CA SER A 88 4.67 20.41 -22.48
C SER A 88 6.18 20.58 -22.40
N LYS A 89 6.94 19.67 -23.05
CA LYS A 89 8.40 19.77 -23.12
C LYS A 89 8.87 21.09 -23.75
N GLU A 90 8.11 21.63 -24.70
CA GLU A 90 8.50 22.82 -25.46
C GLU A 90 8.19 24.13 -24.73
N LYS A 91 7.02 24.24 -24.08
CA LYS A 91 6.53 25.51 -23.50
C LYS A 91 6.55 25.54 -21.97
N GLY A 92 6.90 24.43 -21.32
CA GLY A 92 6.80 24.31 -19.88
C GLY A 92 5.36 24.20 -19.42
N ILE A 93 5.02 24.85 -18.31
CA ILE A 93 3.69 24.76 -17.67
C ILE A 93 2.85 25.98 -18.05
N GLU A 94 1.69 25.72 -18.64
CA GLU A 94 0.65 26.72 -18.91
C GLU A 94 -0.59 26.41 -18.05
N SER A 95 -1.16 27.42 -17.42
CA SER A 95 -2.39 27.28 -16.62
C SER A 95 -3.55 27.98 -17.30
N ALA A 96 -4.71 27.33 -17.35
CA ALA A 96 -5.92 27.90 -17.91
C ALA A 96 -6.39 29.07 -17.03
N PRO A 97 -6.77 30.22 -17.60
CA PRO A 97 -7.21 31.38 -16.84
C PRO A 97 -8.66 31.19 -16.35
N LEU A 98 -8.87 30.31 -15.35
CA LEU A 98 -10.19 29.94 -14.85
C LEU A 98 -11.04 31.12 -14.34
N ARG A 99 -10.42 32.26 -14.01
CA ARG A 99 -11.14 33.50 -13.69
C ARG A 99 -11.92 34.12 -14.86
N ASN A 100 -11.61 33.71 -16.08
CA ASN A 100 -12.27 34.15 -17.30
C ASN A 100 -13.44 33.22 -17.69
N THR A 101 -13.78 32.24 -16.85
CA THR A 101 -14.93 31.36 -17.14
C THR A 101 -16.22 32.15 -17.07
N CYS A 102 -17.14 31.85 -17.98
CA CYS A 102 -18.49 32.37 -17.96
C CYS A 102 -19.49 31.21 -17.98
N HIS A 103 -20.71 31.46 -17.51
CA HIS A 103 -21.79 30.49 -17.57
C HIS A 103 -22.67 30.79 -18.79
N GLY A 104 -22.95 29.79 -19.61
CA GLY A 104 -23.72 29.99 -20.83
C GLY A 104 -24.04 28.70 -21.58
N VAL A 105 -24.49 28.87 -22.82
CA VAL A 105 -24.84 27.78 -23.73
C VAL A 105 -23.93 27.86 -24.95
N ILE A 106 -23.32 26.74 -25.32
CA ILE A 106 -22.53 26.61 -26.56
C ILE A 106 -22.98 25.37 -27.32
N ASP A 107 -23.03 25.51 -28.64
CA ASP A 107 -23.19 24.38 -29.55
C ASP A 107 -21.85 23.66 -29.70
N LEU A 108 -21.87 22.35 -29.51
CA LEU A 108 -20.70 21.48 -29.63
C LEU A 108 -20.60 20.85 -31.03
N SER A 109 -21.70 20.82 -31.77
CA SER A 109 -21.74 20.39 -33.18
C SER A 109 -22.91 21.04 -33.92
N ASP A 110 -22.80 21.07 -35.25
CA ASP A 110 -23.84 21.60 -36.15
C ASP A 110 -25.15 20.80 -36.09
N ASN A 111 -25.11 19.59 -35.50
CA ASN A 111 -26.27 18.71 -35.35
C ASN A 111 -27.12 19.02 -34.11
N GLY A 112 -26.78 20.05 -33.34
CA GLY A 112 -27.56 20.48 -32.18
C GLY A 112 -27.13 19.87 -30.84
N GLU A 113 -25.97 19.20 -30.78
CA GLU A 113 -25.37 18.86 -29.48
C GLU A 113 -24.93 20.14 -28.78
N ARG A 114 -25.26 20.28 -27.49
CA ARG A 114 -24.94 21.51 -26.76
C ARG A 114 -24.47 21.26 -25.33
N TRP A 115 -23.74 22.25 -24.82
CA TRP A 115 -23.32 22.34 -23.44
C TRP A 115 -23.95 23.56 -22.79
N GLU A 116 -24.54 23.35 -21.61
CA GLU A 116 -25.10 24.40 -20.75
C GLU A 116 -24.31 24.39 -19.44
N GLY A 117 -23.42 25.36 -19.24
CA GLY A 117 -22.52 25.34 -18.09
C GLY A 117 -21.37 26.33 -18.15
N ASP A 118 -20.31 26.02 -17.41
CA ASP A 118 -19.09 26.81 -17.39
C ASP A 118 -18.30 26.65 -18.70
N ILE A 119 -17.85 27.77 -19.25
CA ILE A 119 -17.21 27.88 -20.56
C ILE A 119 -15.92 28.69 -20.43
N LEU A 120 -14.86 28.23 -21.11
CA LEU A 120 -13.60 28.98 -21.27
C LEU A 120 -13.15 28.89 -22.73
N ASP A 121 -12.86 30.03 -23.34
CA ASP A 121 -12.39 30.13 -24.73
C ASP A 121 -13.28 29.38 -25.74
N GLY A 122 -14.60 29.37 -25.50
CA GLY A 122 -15.58 28.71 -26.38
C GLY A 122 -15.73 27.20 -26.16
N TYR A 123 -15.09 26.62 -25.13
CA TYR A 123 -15.17 25.20 -24.81
C TYR A 123 -15.74 24.95 -23.42
N PRO A 124 -16.37 23.77 -23.17
CA PRO A 124 -16.75 23.36 -21.83
C PRO A 124 -15.53 23.38 -20.88
N CYS A 125 -15.64 24.09 -19.76
CA CYS A 125 -14.56 24.19 -18.78
C CYS A 125 -15.11 24.41 -17.37
N GLY A 126 -15.68 23.35 -16.79
CA GLY A 126 -16.20 23.36 -15.42
C GLY A 126 -17.42 22.48 -15.30
N TRP A 127 -18.37 22.89 -14.47
CA TRP A 127 -19.60 22.14 -14.24
C TRP A 127 -20.70 22.54 -15.23
N GLY A 128 -21.50 21.58 -15.66
CA GLY A 128 -22.63 21.85 -16.55
C GLY A 128 -23.38 20.60 -16.99
N ARG A 129 -24.24 20.78 -17.99
CA ARG A 129 -25.11 19.76 -18.58
C ARG A 129 -24.83 19.64 -20.07
N PHE A 130 -24.73 18.41 -20.55
CA PHE A 130 -24.57 18.08 -21.97
C PHE A 130 -25.84 17.45 -22.50
N PHE A 131 -26.32 17.99 -23.62
CA PHE A 131 -27.48 17.50 -24.36
C PHE A 131 -27.06 17.01 -25.74
N ASN A 132 -27.63 15.89 -26.18
CA ASN A 132 -27.42 15.40 -27.54
C ASN A 132 -28.27 16.18 -28.58
N ALA A 133 -28.10 15.83 -29.86
CA ALA A 133 -28.84 16.40 -30.99
C ALA A 133 -30.38 16.33 -30.85
N ASP A 134 -30.89 15.32 -30.13
CA ASP A 134 -32.32 15.13 -29.88
C ASP A 134 -32.85 15.94 -28.68
N ASN A 135 -32.05 16.88 -28.16
CA ASN A 135 -32.35 17.68 -26.97
C ASN A 135 -32.53 16.84 -25.68
N MET A 136 -31.93 15.65 -25.62
CA MET A 136 -31.96 14.76 -24.46
C MET A 136 -30.73 14.95 -23.58
N LEU A 137 -30.94 15.01 -22.26
CA LEU A 137 -29.85 15.11 -21.29
C LEU A 137 -29.04 13.81 -21.28
N CYS A 138 -27.74 13.92 -21.55
CA CYS A 138 -26.82 12.79 -21.56
C CYS A 138 -25.87 12.81 -20.36
N TYR A 139 -25.50 13.99 -19.87
CA TYR A 139 -24.52 14.12 -18.80
C TYR A 139 -24.69 15.41 -17.99
N GLU A 140 -24.43 15.34 -16.69
CA GLU A 140 -24.26 16.47 -15.79
C GLU A 140 -23.03 16.27 -14.92
N GLY A 141 -22.11 17.22 -14.90
CA GLY A 141 -20.91 17.13 -14.07
C GLY A 141 -19.77 17.97 -14.60
N PHE A 142 -18.54 17.64 -14.21
CA PHE A 142 -17.35 18.32 -14.71
C PHE A 142 -17.02 17.90 -16.15
N ARG A 143 -16.74 18.88 -17.00
CA ARG A 143 -16.27 18.69 -18.37
C ARG A 143 -15.13 19.65 -18.68
N TYR A 144 -14.08 19.14 -19.31
CA TYR A 144 -13.00 19.93 -19.87
C TYR A 144 -12.86 19.58 -21.35
N LYS A 145 -13.22 20.53 -22.22
CA LYS A 145 -13.36 20.36 -23.66
C LYS A 145 -14.31 19.18 -23.98
N GLU A 146 -13.82 18.18 -24.69
CA GLU A 146 -14.57 16.98 -25.05
C GLU A 146 -14.71 15.96 -23.90
N TYR A 147 -13.88 16.05 -22.87
CA TYR A 147 -13.78 15.01 -21.85
C TYR A 147 -14.66 15.28 -20.63
N THR A 148 -15.38 14.25 -20.19
CA THR A 148 -15.90 14.19 -18.83
C THR A 148 -14.78 13.80 -17.87
N VAL A 149 -14.67 14.54 -16.77
CA VAL A 149 -13.53 14.46 -15.84
C VAL A 149 -14.02 14.50 -14.40
N CYS A 150 -13.18 14.11 -13.44
CA CYS A 150 -13.41 14.20 -12.01
C CYS A 150 -14.65 13.46 -11.52
N TYR A 151 -15.83 14.09 -11.59
CA TYR A 151 -17.08 13.56 -11.07
C TYR A 151 -18.26 14.04 -11.91
N GLY A 152 -19.23 13.15 -12.14
CA GLY A 152 -20.45 13.48 -12.85
C GLY A 152 -21.50 12.38 -12.85
N THR A 153 -22.57 12.64 -13.56
CA THR A 153 -23.73 11.77 -13.71
C THR A 153 -24.05 11.63 -15.20
N GLY A 154 -24.03 10.41 -15.72
CA GLY A 154 -24.54 10.07 -17.04
C GLY A 154 -26.01 9.67 -16.96
N TYR A 155 -26.76 9.91 -18.03
CA TYR A 155 -28.20 9.63 -18.13
C TYR A 155 -28.49 8.74 -19.34
N PHE A 156 -29.58 7.97 -19.27
CA PHE A 156 -30.11 7.27 -20.44
C PHE A 156 -30.83 8.28 -21.35
N PRO A 157 -30.33 8.56 -22.57
CA PRO A 157 -30.89 9.60 -23.42
C PRO A 157 -32.28 9.23 -23.99
N ASP A 158 -32.67 7.97 -23.90
CA ASP A 158 -33.90 7.42 -24.47
C ASP A 158 -34.95 7.06 -23.41
N VAL A 159 -34.75 7.46 -22.16
CA VAL A 159 -35.66 7.14 -21.04
C VAL A 159 -36.22 8.41 -20.43
N PHE A 160 -37.56 8.46 -20.31
CA PHE A 160 -38.29 9.52 -19.65
C PHE A 160 -39.07 8.97 -18.43
N PRO A 161 -39.04 9.64 -17.26
CA PRO A 161 -38.28 10.86 -16.95
C PRO A 161 -36.76 10.62 -16.92
N GLU A 162 -35.97 11.71 -16.89
CA GLU A 162 -34.50 11.67 -16.85
C GLU A 162 -34.00 10.61 -15.85
N THR A 163 -33.43 9.53 -16.37
CA THR A 163 -32.99 8.39 -15.55
C THR A 163 -31.47 8.28 -15.60
N LYS A 164 -30.85 8.27 -14.43
CA LYS A 164 -29.40 8.12 -14.30
C LYS A 164 -28.97 6.77 -14.88
N GLU A 165 -27.88 6.76 -15.63
CA GLU A 165 -27.19 5.55 -16.07
C GLU A 165 -25.99 5.29 -15.16
N TYR A 166 -25.25 6.34 -14.81
CA TYR A 166 -24.08 6.28 -13.95
C TYR A 166 -23.96 7.55 -13.11
N CYS A 167 -23.47 7.43 -11.88
CA CYS A 167 -23.11 8.56 -11.04
C CYS A 167 -21.84 8.22 -10.29
N GLY A 168 -20.78 8.98 -10.49
CA GLY A 168 -19.50 8.67 -9.90
C GLY A 168 -18.34 9.42 -10.51
N MET A 169 -17.17 8.91 -10.19
CA MET A 169 -15.91 9.46 -10.65
C MET A 169 -15.64 9.10 -12.12
N LEU A 170 -14.98 10.00 -12.84
CA LEU A 170 -14.68 9.91 -14.27
C LEU A 170 -13.23 10.36 -14.52
N SER A 171 -12.55 9.71 -15.46
CA SER A 171 -11.23 10.08 -15.93
C SER A 171 -11.23 10.06 -17.46
N PHE A 172 -11.21 11.25 -18.05
CA PHE A 172 -11.16 11.47 -19.50
C PHE A 172 -12.17 10.64 -20.31
N GLY A 173 -13.46 10.68 -19.91
CA GLY A 173 -14.54 9.94 -20.58
C GLY A 173 -14.74 8.51 -20.09
N LEU A 174 -13.85 7.99 -19.25
CA LEU A 174 -13.92 6.64 -18.71
C LEU A 174 -14.37 6.66 -17.24
N ARG A 175 -15.24 5.72 -16.87
CA ARG A 175 -15.55 5.46 -15.45
C ARG A 175 -14.28 4.97 -14.77
N CYS A 176 -13.89 5.70 -13.74
CA CYS A 176 -12.70 5.43 -12.96
C CYS A 176 -13.03 5.74 -11.50
N GLY A 177 -12.58 4.92 -10.58
CA GLY A 177 -12.82 5.06 -9.15
C GLY A 177 -14.24 4.76 -8.71
N LYS A 178 -14.71 5.41 -7.63
CA LYS A 178 -15.99 5.06 -6.99
C LYS A 178 -17.17 5.56 -7.83
N GLY A 179 -18.13 4.68 -8.08
CA GLY A 179 -19.31 5.02 -8.85
C GLY A 179 -20.45 4.02 -8.72
N THR A 180 -21.66 4.49 -8.99
CA THR A 180 -22.88 3.70 -9.02
C THR A 180 -23.44 3.67 -10.43
N GLN A 181 -23.72 2.47 -10.95
CA GLN A 181 -24.45 2.27 -12.19
C GLN A 181 -25.89 1.86 -11.88
N TYR A 182 -26.81 2.37 -12.69
CA TYR A 182 -28.24 2.17 -12.55
C TYR A 182 -28.78 1.48 -13.81
N ASN A 183 -29.88 0.75 -13.65
CA ASN A 183 -30.66 0.30 -14.80
C ASN A 183 -31.65 1.38 -15.26
N ARG A 184 -32.37 1.10 -16.35
CA ARG A 184 -33.39 2.00 -16.93
C ARG A 184 -34.61 2.24 -16.05
N THR A 185 -34.77 1.50 -14.95
CA THR A 185 -35.83 1.73 -13.95
C THR A 185 -35.36 2.65 -12.82
N GLY A 186 -34.10 3.08 -12.85
CA GLY A 186 -33.47 3.88 -11.79
C GLY A 186 -32.94 3.05 -10.61
N ALA A 187 -33.02 1.71 -10.66
CA ALA A 187 -32.47 0.86 -9.61
C ALA A 187 -30.95 0.74 -9.75
N ALA A 188 -30.22 0.90 -8.65
CA ALA A 188 -28.78 0.69 -8.61
C ALA A 188 -28.47 -0.80 -8.84
N ILE A 189 -27.73 -1.09 -9.91
CA ILE A 189 -27.32 -2.46 -10.27
C ILE A 189 -25.86 -2.77 -9.91
N TYR A 190 -25.08 -1.72 -9.61
CA TYR A 190 -23.72 -1.86 -9.13
C TYR A 190 -23.28 -0.58 -8.43
N THR A 191 -22.83 -0.69 -7.18
CA THR A 191 -22.13 0.37 -6.47
C THR A 191 -20.77 -0.16 -6.07
N GLY A 192 -19.70 0.44 -6.58
CA GLY A 192 -18.36 -0.05 -6.34
C GLY A 192 -17.32 0.75 -7.10
N TYR A 193 -16.22 0.10 -7.42
CA TYR A 193 -15.08 0.73 -8.06
C TYR A 193 -15.00 0.38 -9.54
N TRP A 194 -14.44 1.30 -10.32
CA TRP A 194 -14.30 1.24 -11.76
C TRP A 194 -12.87 1.51 -12.18
N MET A 195 -12.41 0.84 -13.24
CA MET A 195 -11.15 1.16 -13.92
C MET A 195 -11.37 1.03 -15.41
N SER A 196 -11.24 2.15 -16.12
CA SER A 196 -11.38 2.21 -17.58
C SER A 196 -12.67 1.54 -18.09
N ASN A 197 -13.81 1.95 -17.53
CA ASN A 197 -15.16 1.41 -17.78
C ASN A 197 -15.42 -0.04 -17.33
N LYS A 198 -14.46 -0.71 -16.69
CA LYS A 198 -14.64 -2.05 -16.13
C LYS A 198 -14.96 -1.98 -14.65
N ARG A 199 -15.94 -2.78 -14.19
CA ARG A 199 -16.24 -2.97 -12.78
C ARG A 199 -15.08 -3.75 -12.13
N LEU A 200 -14.51 -3.19 -11.07
CA LEU A 200 -13.47 -3.85 -10.27
C LEU A 200 -14.13 -4.77 -9.24
N ALA A 201 -14.24 -6.06 -9.57
CA ALA A 201 -14.62 -7.11 -8.61
C ALA A 201 -13.39 -7.77 -7.96
N ASP A 202 -12.31 -7.89 -8.72
CA ASP A 202 -10.98 -8.28 -8.29
C ASP A 202 -10.00 -7.20 -8.77
N ASN A 203 -9.16 -6.69 -7.88
CA ASN A 203 -8.22 -5.60 -8.14
C ASN A 203 -6.80 -6.00 -7.74
N THR A 204 -6.42 -7.21 -8.12
CA THR A 204 -5.06 -7.71 -7.89
C THR A 204 -4.12 -6.98 -8.84
N VAL A 205 -3.21 -6.19 -8.27
CA VAL A 205 -2.17 -5.48 -9.01
C VAL A 205 -0.95 -6.39 -9.13
N VAL A 206 -0.57 -6.70 -10.36
CA VAL A 206 0.59 -7.54 -10.66
C VAL A 206 1.71 -6.69 -11.25
N VAL A 207 2.84 -6.65 -10.56
CA VAL A 207 4.09 -6.10 -11.10
C VAL A 207 4.70 -7.17 -12.02
N PRO A 208 4.91 -6.88 -13.32
CA PRO A 208 5.54 -7.80 -14.25
C PRO A 208 6.97 -8.18 -13.82
N PRO A 209 7.53 -9.30 -14.31
CA PRO A 209 8.86 -9.71 -13.91
C PRO A 209 9.89 -8.74 -14.50
N ASN A 210 11.06 -8.63 -13.86
CA ASN A 210 12.14 -7.72 -14.27
C ASN A 210 11.75 -6.24 -14.29
N THR A 211 10.72 -5.84 -13.53
CA THR A 211 10.32 -4.44 -13.45
C THR A 211 11.41 -3.64 -12.73
N ALA A 212 12.10 -2.74 -13.42
CA ALA A 212 13.21 -1.99 -12.81
C ALA A 212 12.72 -0.87 -11.86
N THR A 213 11.87 0.02 -12.38
CA THR A 213 11.53 1.30 -11.73
C THR A 213 10.03 1.61 -11.70
N GLN A 214 9.23 1.04 -12.60
CA GLN A 214 7.80 1.32 -12.68
C GLN A 214 7.05 0.70 -11.50
N LEU A 215 6.33 1.52 -10.76
CA LEU A 215 5.69 1.11 -9.52
C LEU A 215 4.19 0.94 -9.74
N PHE A 216 3.73 -0.30 -9.59
CA PHE A 216 2.33 -0.66 -9.78
C PHE A 216 1.67 -0.76 -8.41
N HIS A 217 0.94 0.27 -7.97
CA HIS A 217 0.18 0.22 -6.70
C HIS A 217 -0.98 1.22 -6.74
N ASN A 218 -2.16 0.73 -6.38
CA ASN A 218 -3.38 1.54 -6.29
C ASN A 218 -3.99 1.33 -4.91
N SER A 219 -4.46 2.41 -4.28
CA SER A 219 -5.10 2.39 -2.95
C SER A 219 -6.24 1.39 -2.79
N LEU A 220 -6.84 0.93 -3.89
CA LEU A 220 -7.93 -0.03 -3.91
C LEU A 220 -7.52 -1.46 -4.22
N MET A 221 -6.24 -1.73 -4.38
CA MET A 221 -5.80 -3.08 -4.70
C MET A 221 -6.18 -4.02 -3.55
N ASN A 222 -6.75 -5.17 -3.89
CA ASN A 222 -7.08 -6.22 -2.93
C ASN A 222 -5.97 -7.29 -2.88
N GLY A 223 -5.16 -7.39 -3.93
CA GLY A 223 -3.95 -8.20 -3.98
C GLY A 223 -2.81 -7.37 -4.57
N PHE A 224 -1.60 -7.57 -4.03
CA PHE A 224 -0.39 -6.99 -4.59
C PHE A 224 0.63 -8.08 -4.82
N VAL A 225 0.89 -8.38 -6.10
CA VAL A 225 1.77 -9.47 -6.53
C VAL A 225 2.99 -8.86 -7.22
N VAL A 226 4.17 -9.07 -6.67
CA VAL A 226 5.44 -8.68 -7.28
C VAL A 226 6.11 -9.90 -7.88
N GLN A 227 6.26 -9.92 -9.20
CA GLN A 227 6.93 -11.01 -9.89
C GLN A 227 8.46 -10.88 -9.82
N GLU A 228 9.13 -11.99 -10.09
CA GLU A 228 10.57 -12.21 -9.90
C GLU A 228 11.46 -11.13 -10.53
N HIS A 229 12.64 -10.94 -9.93
CA HIS A 229 13.68 -10.00 -10.41
C HIS A 229 13.23 -8.53 -10.51
N SER A 230 12.18 -8.14 -9.79
CA SER A 230 11.65 -6.78 -9.81
C SER A 230 12.26 -5.88 -8.73
N TYR A 231 12.37 -4.59 -9.04
CA TYR A 231 12.82 -3.50 -8.18
C TYR A 231 14.26 -3.59 -7.63
N PRO A 232 15.27 -3.93 -8.46
CA PRO A 232 16.65 -4.12 -8.00
C PRO A 232 17.29 -2.86 -7.40
N HIS A 233 16.77 -1.67 -7.68
CA HIS A 233 17.31 -0.41 -7.17
C HIS A 233 16.50 0.24 -6.05
N LEU A 234 15.34 -0.33 -5.72
CA LEU A 234 14.44 0.25 -4.73
C LEU A 234 14.88 -0.15 -3.33
N ARG A 235 15.14 0.85 -2.48
CA ARG A 235 15.72 0.66 -1.14
C ARG A 235 14.76 0.97 0.01
N ALA A 236 13.51 1.32 -0.26
CA ALA A 236 12.48 1.53 0.75
C ALA A 236 11.11 1.14 0.20
N PHE A 237 10.43 0.24 0.89
CA PHE A 237 9.12 -0.27 0.49
C PHE A 237 8.15 -0.14 1.67
N SER A 238 7.06 0.58 1.47
CA SER A 238 6.03 0.75 2.48
C SER A 238 4.65 0.60 1.86
N LEU A 239 3.70 -0.08 2.50
CA LEU A 239 2.29 0.04 2.16
C LEU A 239 1.55 0.44 3.43
N SER A 240 0.89 1.59 3.38
CA SER A 240 0.18 2.12 4.53
C SER A 240 -1.17 2.67 4.14
N HIS A 241 -2.20 2.38 4.94
CA HIS A 241 -3.58 2.80 4.71
C HIS A 241 -4.19 2.27 3.39
N TYR A 242 -4.01 0.98 3.11
CA TYR A 242 -4.70 0.29 2.02
C TYR A 242 -5.90 -0.48 2.59
N PRO A 243 -7.12 0.11 2.59
CA PRO A 243 -8.27 -0.44 3.30
C PRO A 243 -8.78 -1.76 2.70
N PHE A 244 -8.52 -1.99 1.40
CA PHE A 244 -9.01 -3.17 0.68
C PHE A 244 -7.94 -4.24 0.46
N LEU A 245 -6.67 -3.97 0.77
CA LEU A 245 -5.57 -4.90 0.51
C LEU A 245 -5.73 -6.13 1.39
N GLU A 246 -5.96 -7.29 0.77
CA GLU A 246 -6.14 -8.59 1.42
C GLU A 246 -4.87 -9.46 1.36
N THR A 247 -4.11 -9.39 0.26
CA THR A 247 -2.89 -10.20 0.06
C THR A 247 -1.71 -9.40 -0.46
N VAL A 248 -0.52 -9.71 0.04
CA VAL A 248 0.77 -9.24 -0.51
C VAL A 248 1.63 -10.45 -0.80
N GLU A 249 2.03 -10.60 -2.06
CA GLU A 249 2.86 -11.70 -2.54
C GLU A 249 4.07 -11.14 -3.26
N ILE A 250 5.26 -11.51 -2.80
CA ILE A 250 6.53 -11.03 -3.37
C ILE A 250 7.34 -12.26 -3.75
N ALA A 251 7.61 -12.41 -5.04
CA ALA A 251 8.36 -13.53 -5.60
C ALA A 251 9.86 -13.45 -5.24
N SER A 252 10.62 -14.42 -5.75
CA SER A 252 12.06 -14.54 -5.49
C SER A 252 12.85 -13.44 -6.22
N TYR A 253 14.01 -13.07 -5.67
CA TYR A 253 14.91 -12.06 -6.26
C TYR A 253 14.28 -10.67 -6.44
N CYS A 254 13.22 -10.35 -5.71
CA CYS A 254 12.65 -9.00 -5.70
C CYS A 254 13.43 -8.11 -4.73
N PHE A 255 13.62 -6.84 -5.07
CA PHE A 255 14.39 -5.89 -4.25
C PHE A 255 15.82 -6.38 -3.95
N TYR A 256 16.40 -7.11 -4.92
CA TYR A 256 17.71 -7.73 -4.82
C TYR A 256 18.71 -7.01 -5.71
N ASN A 257 19.88 -6.71 -5.15
CA ASN A 257 20.99 -6.09 -5.86
C ASN A 257 22.31 -6.70 -5.38
N GLU A 258 23.09 -7.26 -6.30
CA GLU A 258 24.41 -7.85 -5.99
C GLU A 258 25.53 -6.79 -5.94
N ASP A 259 25.34 -5.68 -6.66
CA ASP A 259 26.39 -4.69 -6.91
C ASP A 259 26.58 -3.68 -5.77
N VAL A 260 25.78 -3.77 -4.69
CA VAL A 260 25.79 -2.79 -3.60
C VAL A 260 26.51 -3.35 -2.38
N MET A 261 27.80 -3.02 -2.25
CA MET A 261 28.54 -3.05 -0.98
C MET A 261 28.14 -1.82 -0.12
N PRO A 262 27.83 -1.94 1.19
CA PRO A 262 27.18 -0.88 1.97
C PRO A 262 28.11 0.31 2.26
N PRO A 263 27.56 1.51 2.55
CA PRO A 263 27.03 1.71 3.90
C PRO A 263 25.50 1.75 3.94
N VAL A 264 24.97 1.14 5.01
CA VAL A 264 23.54 0.96 5.30
C VAL A 264 22.88 2.32 5.52
N THR A 265 22.18 2.83 4.50
CA THR A 265 21.20 3.91 4.68
C THR A 265 19.83 3.31 5.02
N HIS A 266 18.99 4.08 5.71
CA HIS A 266 17.66 3.65 6.17
C HIS A 266 16.84 3.04 5.02
N ALA A 267 16.61 1.73 5.09
CA ALA A 267 15.97 0.95 4.02
C ALA A 267 14.83 0.11 4.61
N PRO A 268 13.65 0.73 4.85
CA PRO A 268 12.55 0.08 5.53
C PRO A 268 11.68 -0.77 4.59
N PHE A 269 11.28 -1.93 5.09
CA PHE A 269 10.08 -2.64 4.69
C PHE A 269 9.01 -2.41 5.77
N ALA A 270 7.90 -1.79 5.41
CA ALA A 270 6.83 -1.49 6.37
C ALA A 270 5.45 -1.76 5.80
N LEU A 271 4.60 -2.51 6.52
CA LEU A 271 3.17 -2.55 6.23
C LEU A 271 2.41 -2.07 7.47
N SER A 272 1.51 -1.10 7.29
CA SER A 272 0.80 -0.49 8.40
C SER A 272 -0.62 -0.07 8.06
N CYS A 273 -1.53 -0.13 9.04
CA CYS A 273 -2.90 0.39 8.87
C CYS A 273 -3.67 -0.19 7.66
N CYS A 274 -3.38 -1.42 7.24
CA CYS A 274 -4.15 -2.13 6.21
C CYS A 274 -5.18 -3.04 6.90
N GLU A 275 -6.42 -2.57 6.98
CA GLU A 275 -7.47 -3.23 7.78
C GLU A 275 -7.88 -4.61 7.25
N ALA A 276 -7.86 -4.79 5.93
CA ALA A 276 -8.28 -6.03 5.28
C ALA A 276 -7.15 -7.04 5.07
N LEU A 277 -5.89 -6.71 5.36
CA LEU A 277 -4.73 -7.54 4.99
C LEU A 277 -4.73 -8.84 5.78
N ARG A 278 -4.82 -9.98 5.09
CA ARG A 278 -4.94 -11.33 5.68
C ARG A 278 -3.66 -12.14 5.56
N GLU A 279 -2.91 -11.96 4.47
CA GLU A 279 -1.73 -12.77 4.17
C GLU A 279 -0.61 -11.93 3.55
N VAL A 280 0.59 -12.13 4.07
CA VAL A 280 1.83 -11.61 3.50
C VAL A 280 2.76 -12.78 3.24
N SER A 281 3.13 -12.96 1.98
CA SER A 281 4.08 -13.97 1.52
C SER A 281 5.23 -13.29 0.79
N ILE A 282 6.44 -13.57 1.23
CA ILE A 282 7.68 -13.10 0.61
C ILE A 282 8.53 -14.32 0.34
N ASP A 283 9.03 -14.50 -0.88
CA ASP A 283 9.92 -15.60 -1.24
C ASP A 283 11.41 -15.25 -1.03
N GLY A 284 12.28 -16.23 -1.28
CA GLY A 284 13.72 -16.15 -1.00
C GLY A 284 14.48 -15.19 -1.88
N PHE A 285 15.74 -14.95 -1.50
CA PHE A 285 16.66 -14.04 -2.19
C PHE A 285 16.10 -12.63 -2.40
N SER A 286 15.16 -12.19 -1.56
CA SER A 286 14.51 -10.89 -1.69
C SER A 286 14.98 -9.91 -0.60
N PHE A 287 14.92 -8.61 -0.91
CA PHE A 287 15.23 -7.51 0.00
C PHE A 287 16.68 -7.52 0.54
N SER A 288 17.69 -7.68 -0.33
CA SER A 288 19.09 -7.87 0.09
C SER A 288 19.66 -6.72 0.93
N VAL A 289 19.25 -5.49 0.65
CA VAL A 289 19.80 -4.26 1.27
C VAL A 289 18.89 -3.62 2.34
N PHE A 290 17.77 -4.27 2.69
CA PHE A 290 16.79 -3.69 3.61
C PHE A 290 17.23 -3.85 5.05
N SER A 291 17.20 -2.75 5.80
CA SER A 291 17.73 -2.66 7.17
C SER A 291 16.65 -2.78 8.25
N SER A 292 15.37 -2.67 7.90
CA SER A 292 14.26 -2.87 8.84
C SER A 292 13.04 -3.52 8.20
N PHE A 293 12.33 -4.31 9.01
CA PHE A 293 11.09 -4.99 8.69
C PHE A 293 10.08 -4.70 9.81
N SER A 294 8.94 -4.12 9.45
CA SER A 294 7.91 -3.75 10.42
C SER A 294 6.50 -4.01 9.90
N LEU A 295 5.71 -4.74 10.68
CA LEU A 295 4.29 -4.92 10.47
C LEU A 295 3.56 -4.39 11.70
N THR A 296 2.76 -3.34 11.52
CA THR A 296 2.09 -2.65 12.64
C THR A 296 0.63 -2.37 12.35
N SER A 297 -0.24 -2.55 13.34
CA SER A 297 -1.67 -2.19 13.23
C SER A 297 -2.36 -2.84 12.02
N LEU A 298 -2.23 -4.17 11.89
CA LEU A 298 -2.87 -4.98 10.85
C LEU A 298 -3.90 -5.92 11.51
N PRO A 299 -5.14 -5.47 11.74
CA PRO A 299 -6.12 -6.20 12.56
C PRO A 299 -6.56 -7.53 11.95
N SER A 300 -6.52 -7.67 10.63
CA SER A 300 -6.97 -8.88 9.92
C SER A 300 -5.85 -9.85 9.54
N LEU A 301 -4.58 -9.53 9.81
CA LEU A 301 -3.45 -10.33 9.33
C LEU A 301 -3.43 -11.67 10.06
N ARG A 302 -3.51 -12.78 9.32
CA ARG A 302 -3.56 -14.15 9.87
C ARG A 302 -2.29 -14.92 9.67
N ARG A 303 -1.66 -14.77 8.50
CA ARG A 303 -0.48 -15.52 8.09
C ARG A 303 0.63 -14.59 7.63
N LEU A 304 1.82 -14.81 8.16
CA LEU A 304 3.06 -14.23 7.66
C LEU A 304 4.00 -15.36 7.23
N ARG A 305 4.41 -15.34 5.97
CA ARG A 305 5.41 -16.25 5.40
C ARG A 305 6.54 -15.44 4.80
N VAL A 306 7.76 -15.72 5.25
CA VAL A 306 8.97 -15.14 4.68
C VAL A 306 9.90 -16.28 4.31
N ALA A 307 10.29 -16.35 3.03
CA ALA A 307 11.27 -17.26 2.45
C ALA A 307 11.00 -18.76 2.74
N SER A 308 9.73 -19.19 2.75
CA SER A 308 9.40 -20.58 3.13
C SER A 308 9.85 -21.64 2.11
N THR A 309 10.03 -21.25 0.84
CA THR A 309 10.38 -22.14 -0.29
C THR A 309 11.84 -21.97 -0.70
N GLN A 310 12.24 -20.73 -0.94
CA GLN A 310 13.62 -20.31 -1.18
C GLN A 310 14.05 -19.47 0.01
N SER A 311 15.24 -19.73 0.54
CA SER A 311 15.77 -19.11 1.77
C SER A 311 16.54 -17.81 1.45
N PHE A 312 17.08 -17.12 2.46
CA PHE A 312 17.92 -15.92 2.29
C PHE A 312 17.18 -14.60 1.94
N ALA A 313 16.07 -14.31 2.61
CA ALA A 313 15.44 -12.99 2.56
C ALA A 313 15.91 -12.06 3.70
N PHE A 314 16.05 -10.76 3.43
CA PHE A 314 16.44 -9.75 4.42
C PHE A 314 17.77 -10.02 5.17
N PRO A 315 18.89 -10.38 4.51
CA PRO A 315 20.13 -10.77 5.19
C PRO A 315 20.73 -9.65 6.06
N LEU A 316 20.62 -8.38 5.61
CA LEU A 316 21.16 -7.20 6.30
C LEU A 316 20.16 -6.51 7.24
N CYS A 317 18.99 -7.10 7.45
CA CYS A 317 17.96 -6.48 8.28
C CYS A 317 18.34 -6.50 9.75
N ARG A 318 18.42 -5.31 10.37
CA ARG A 318 18.80 -5.12 11.78
C ARG A 318 17.59 -5.13 12.71
N VAL A 319 16.41 -4.80 12.21
CA VAL A 319 15.22 -4.59 13.04
C VAL A 319 14.06 -5.35 12.44
N PHE A 320 13.51 -6.30 13.21
CA PHE A 320 12.30 -7.04 12.89
C PHE A 320 11.23 -6.74 13.95
N ARG A 321 10.07 -6.24 13.54
CA ARG A 321 8.97 -5.90 14.47
C ARG A 321 7.61 -6.36 13.96
N LEU A 322 6.92 -7.11 14.80
CA LEU A 322 5.51 -7.45 14.69
C LEU A 322 4.78 -6.88 15.91
N GLU A 323 3.97 -5.84 15.70
CA GLU A 323 3.28 -5.15 16.80
C GLU A 323 1.81 -4.94 16.52
N SER A 324 0.94 -5.20 17.51
CA SER A 324 -0.51 -4.97 17.41
C SER A 324 -1.17 -5.70 16.23
N LEU A 325 -1.03 -7.03 16.20
CA LEU A 325 -1.60 -7.91 15.16
C LEU A 325 -2.56 -8.92 15.81
N PRO A 326 -3.80 -8.51 16.12
CA PRO A 326 -4.72 -9.30 16.94
C PRO A 326 -5.18 -10.63 16.30
N ALA A 327 -5.17 -10.74 14.97
CA ALA A 327 -5.61 -11.94 14.25
C ALA A 327 -4.47 -12.87 13.81
N LEU A 328 -3.20 -12.52 14.06
CA LEU A 328 -2.05 -13.26 13.54
C LEU A 328 -1.96 -14.62 14.25
N THR A 329 -2.03 -15.73 13.51
CA THR A 329 -2.00 -17.09 14.11
C THR A 329 -0.69 -17.82 13.87
N ASP A 330 -0.13 -17.69 12.67
CA ASP A 330 1.03 -18.47 12.22
C ASP A 330 2.06 -17.56 11.56
N VAL A 331 3.30 -17.65 12.04
CA VAL A 331 4.48 -16.98 11.48
C VAL A 331 5.47 -18.05 11.04
N CYS A 332 5.81 -18.06 9.75
CA CYS A 332 6.80 -18.96 9.18
C CYS A 332 7.93 -18.14 8.54
N ILE A 333 9.15 -18.39 8.98
CA ILE A 333 10.36 -17.75 8.47
C ILE A 333 11.30 -18.86 8.00
N GLY A 334 11.77 -18.76 6.76
CA GLY A 334 12.70 -19.69 6.12
C GLY A 334 14.08 -19.70 6.76
N SER A 335 15.02 -20.39 6.12
CA SER A 335 16.41 -20.43 6.57
C SER A 335 17.18 -19.19 6.13
N SER A 336 18.24 -18.86 6.87
CA SER A 336 19.16 -17.74 6.62
C SER A 336 18.47 -16.39 6.40
N CYS A 337 17.32 -16.17 7.05
CA CYS A 337 16.58 -14.93 7.00
C CYS A 337 16.92 -14.02 8.18
N PHE A 338 17.00 -12.71 7.96
CA PHE A 338 17.27 -11.75 9.03
C PHE A 338 18.57 -12.06 9.81
N GLN A 339 19.63 -12.52 9.13
CA GLN A 339 20.86 -13.00 9.79
C GLN A 339 21.49 -11.92 10.68
N LYS A 340 21.53 -10.67 10.21
CA LYS A 340 22.10 -9.53 10.93
C LYS A 340 21.11 -8.83 11.88
N ALA A 341 20.05 -9.51 12.31
CA ALA A 341 19.04 -8.91 13.19
C ALA A 341 19.62 -8.56 14.57
N GLN A 342 19.45 -7.30 14.96
CA GLN A 342 19.87 -6.76 16.25
C GLN A 342 18.66 -6.56 17.19
N SER A 343 17.46 -6.37 16.65
CA SER A 343 16.24 -6.23 17.45
C SER A 343 15.11 -7.01 16.81
N VAL A 344 14.60 -8.00 17.54
CA VAL A 344 13.48 -8.85 17.13
C VAL A 344 12.35 -8.66 18.14
N VAL A 345 11.20 -8.18 17.68
CA VAL A 345 10.08 -7.81 18.56
C VAL A 345 8.80 -8.48 18.09
N PHE A 346 8.18 -9.22 19.01
CA PHE A 346 6.81 -9.74 18.92
C PHE A 346 6.03 -9.12 20.08
N ARG A 347 5.09 -8.23 19.77
CA ARG A 347 4.33 -7.49 20.78
C ARG A 347 2.84 -7.44 20.44
N ASP A 348 2.00 -7.68 21.44
CA ASP A 348 0.54 -7.54 21.33
C ASP A 348 -0.03 -8.42 20.21
N LEU A 349 0.26 -9.73 20.27
CA LEU A 349 -0.19 -10.74 19.31
C LEU A 349 -1.07 -11.79 20.02
N PRO A 350 -2.30 -11.42 20.44
CA PRO A 350 -3.14 -12.26 21.29
C PRO A 350 -3.56 -13.60 20.67
N ALA A 351 -3.65 -13.70 19.34
CA ALA A 351 -4.06 -14.92 18.63
C ALA A 351 -2.87 -15.78 18.14
N LEU A 352 -1.62 -15.35 18.34
CA LEU A 352 -0.45 -16.03 17.80
C LEU A 352 -0.29 -17.40 18.46
N LYS A 353 -0.29 -18.47 17.67
CA LYS A 353 -0.19 -19.86 18.16
C LYS A 353 1.16 -20.48 17.87
N ARG A 354 1.69 -20.24 16.67
CA ARG A 354 2.90 -20.91 16.16
C ARG A 354 3.86 -19.92 15.52
N VAL A 355 5.11 -20.01 15.93
CA VAL A 355 6.24 -19.36 15.26
C VAL A 355 7.22 -20.45 14.84
N GLN A 356 7.51 -20.52 13.55
CA GLN A 356 8.50 -21.43 12.97
C GLN A 356 9.60 -20.62 12.30
N VAL A 357 10.84 -20.91 12.66
CA VAL A 357 12.05 -20.25 12.17
C VAL A 357 12.99 -21.31 11.61
N GLY A 358 13.45 -21.12 10.38
CA GLY A 358 14.42 -21.99 9.71
C GLY A 358 15.85 -21.79 10.23
N GLU A 359 16.78 -22.64 9.77
CA GLU A 359 18.17 -22.64 10.22
C GLU A 359 18.85 -21.30 9.96
N ALA A 360 19.73 -20.85 10.87
CA ALA A 360 20.55 -19.65 10.76
C ALA A 360 19.77 -18.34 10.53
N SER A 361 18.47 -18.34 10.75
CA SER A 361 17.65 -17.14 10.79
C SER A 361 17.76 -16.42 12.13
N PHE A 362 17.71 -15.09 12.14
CA PHE A 362 17.94 -14.28 13.34
C PHE A 362 19.22 -14.66 14.10
N GLU A 363 20.30 -14.98 13.38
CA GLU A 363 21.59 -15.38 13.97
C GLU A 363 22.15 -14.29 14.91
N GLY A 364 21.99 -13.03 14.52
CA GLY A 364 22.47 -11.86 15.24
C GLY A 364 23.73 -11.29 14.60
N ASP A 365 23.91 -9.97 14.72
CA ASP A 365 25.09 -9.31 14.15
C ASP A 365 26.34 -9.58 14.99
N GLU A 366 27.22 -10.47 14.49
CA GLU A 366 28.49 -10.85 15.13
C GLU A 366 29.46 -9.66 15.32
N GLU A 367 29.41 -8.65 14.44
CA GLU A 367 30.35 -7.52 14.51
C GLU A 367 30.14 -6.67 15.77
N ASN A 368 28.90 -6.60 16.28
CA ASN A 368 28.59 -5.94 17.55
C ASN A 368 29.12 -6.70 18.77
N THR A 369 29.40 -8.01 18.63
CA THR A 369 29.95 -8.84 19.71
C THR A 369 31.46 -8.73 19.86
N SER A 370 32.18 -8.33 18.80
CA SER A 370 33.65 -8.29 18.76
C SER A 370 34.27 -7.08 19.47
N LEU A 371 33.47 -6.10 19.90
CA LEU A 371 33.94 -4.86 20.55
C LEU A 371 33.86 -4.87 22.09
N GLY A 372 33.67 -6.04 22.73
CA GLY A 372 33.67 -6.15 24.19
C GLY A 372 32.49 -5.48 24.91
N LEU A 373 31.51 -4.99 24.15
CA LEU A 373 30.23 -4.51 24.65
C LEU A 373 29.25 -5.68 24.68
N LEU A 374 28.57 -5.86 25.82
CA LEU A 374 27.50 -6.82 26.06
C LEU A 374 26.64 -7.02 24.80
N LEU A 375 26.56 -8.26 24.31
CA LEU A 375 25.64 -8.76 23.28
C LEU A 375 24.40 -7.85 23.11
N SER A 376 24.48 -6.89 22.20
CA SER A 376 23.49 -5.80 22.11
C SER A 376 22.19 -6.23 21.45
N ASN A 377 22.21 -7.39 20.80
CA ASN A 377 21.09 -7.94 20.07
C ASN A 377 20.00 -8.41 21.05
N LYS A 378 18.74 -8.00 20.81
CA LYS A 378 17.61 -8.18 21.74
C LYS A 378 16.42 -8.88 21.09
N LEU A 379 15.90 -9.89 21.76
CA LEU A 379 14.62 -10.54 21.46
C LEU A 379 13.59 -10.11 22.50
N ILE A 380 12.43 -9.62 22.04
CA ILE A 380 11.35 -9.13 22.88
C ILE A 380 10.06 -9.87 22.52
N LEU A 381 9.51 -10.60 23.48
CA LEU A 381 8.26 -11.35 23.39
C LEU A 381 7.29 -10.80 24.44
N ARG A 382 6.36 -9.93 24.05
CA ARG A 382 5.41 -9.29 24.99
C ARG A 382 3.96 -9.51 24.58
N ASN A 383 3.12 -9.83 25.56
CA ASN A 383 1.68 -10.00 25.37
C ASN A 383 1.34 -11.00 24.24
N LEU A 384 1.81 -12.24 24.41
CA LEU A 384 1.61 -13.36 23.49
C LEU A 384 0.82 -14.49 24.18
N PRO A 385 -0.41 -14.23 24.68
CA PRO A 385 -1.13 -15.20 25.49
C PRO A 385 -1.37 -16.51 24.73
N SER A 386 -1.75 -16.52 23.46
CA SER A 386 -2.10 -17.79 22.78
C SER A 386 -0.91 -18.60 22.27
N LEU A 387 0.33 -18.17 22.53
CA LEU A 387 1.52 -18.79 21.95
C LEU A 387 1.73 -20.20 22.53
N GLN A 388 1.70 -21.21 21.68
CA GLN A 388 1.84 -22.63 22.06
C GLN A 388 3.21 -23.18 21.67
N ARG A 389 3.75 -22.74 20.54
CA ARG A 389 4.97 -23.30 19.96
C ARG A 389 5.82 -22.20 19.32
N PHE A 390 7.06 -22.08 19.77
CA PHE A 390 8.11 -21.32 19.11
C PHE A 390 9.25 -22.29 18.81
N VAL A 391 9.46 -22.59 17.53
CA VAL A 391 10.48 -23.55 17.07
C VAL A 391 11.49 -22.82 16.20
N GLY A 392 12.76 -22.92 16.60
CA GLY A 392 13.91 -22.59 15.78
C GLY A 392 14.85 -23.80 15.67
N THR A 393 15.70 -23.81 14.66
CA THR A 393 16.75 -24.82 14.47
C THR A 393 18.13 -24.17 14.58
N ASN A 394 19.18 -24.89 14.17
CA ASN A 394 20.59 -24.51 14.32
C ASN A 394 20.88 -23.01 14.09
N ARG A 395 21.75 -22.44 14.94
CA ARG A 395 22.26 -21.05 14.85
C ARG A 395 21.23 -19.91 14.99
N ASN A 396 19.95 -20.20 15.26
CA ASN A 396 19.01 -19.11 15.59
C ASN A 396 19.42 -18.42 16.91
N PHE A 397 19.40 -17.09 16.91
CA PHE A 397 19.71 -16.25 18.08
C PHE A 397 21.11 -16.45 18.68
N GLN A 398 22.06 -17.01 17.93
CA GLN A 398 23.41 -17.34 18.39
C GLN A 398 24.15 -16.15 19.03
N PHE A 399 23.96 -14.94 18.49
CA PHE A 399 24.61 -13.72 18.97
C PHE A 399 23.65 -12.78 19.71
N PHE A 400 22.56 -13.30 20.31
CA PHE A 400 21.62 -12.51 21.12
C PHE A 400 22.01 -12.50 22.61
N GLY A 401 21.93 -11.33 23.24
CA GLY A 401 22.32 -11.15 24.65
C GLY A 401 21.21 -10.84 25.62
N ALA A 402 20.07 -10.37 25.09
CA ALA A 402 18.92 -10.07 25.92
C ALA A 402 17.68 -10.70 25.32
N ILE A 403 16.98 -11.49 26.15
CA ILE A 403 15.67 -12.05 25.81
C ILE A 403 14.70 -11.56 26.88
N GLU A 404 13.69 -10.81 26.46
CA GLU A 404 12.66 -10.27 27.32
C GLU A 404 11.32 -10.95 27.03
N VAL A 405 10.71 -11.58 28.05
CA VAL A 405 9.40 -12.24 27.93
C VAL A 405 8.42 -11.71 28.97
N THR A 406 7.29 -11.12 28.57
CA THR A 406 6.28 -10.58 29.51
C THR A 406 4.82 -10.81 29.06
N GLY A 407 3.90 -11.06 30.01
CA GLY A 407 2.43 -10.96 29.80
C GLY A 407 1.58 -12.25 29.87
N ARG A 408 1.28 -12.76 31.08
CA ARG A 408 0.10 -13.62 31.37
C ARG A 408 -0.31 -13.63 32.86
N SER A 409 -1.62 -13.70 33.14
CA SER A 409 -2.25 -13.77 34.47
C SER A 409 -3.10 -15.05 34.64
N ALA A 410 -2.52 -16.17 35.09
CA ALA A 410 -3.27 -17.32 35.65
C ALA A 410 -2.30 -18.34 36.32
N PRO A 411 -2.72 -19.12 37.35
CA PRO A 411 -1.87 -20.06 38.08
C PRO A 411 -1.74 -21.46 37.42
N LEU A 412 -0.68 -22.17 37.80
CA LEU A 412 -0.19 -23.48 37.31
C LEU A 412 -1.17 -24.66 37.44
N PRO A 413 -1.10 -25.65 36.52
CA PRO A 413 -1.22 -27.07 36.85
C PRO A 413 0.18 -27.73 36.99
N SER A 414 0.26 -28.76 37.84
CA SER A 414 1.50 -29.43 38.28
C SER A 414 2.25 -30.20 37.18
N LEU A 415 3.58 -30.06 37.15
CA LEU A 415 4.52 -30.83 36.32
C LEU A 415 4.55 -32.31 36.73
N ALA A 416 3.91 -33.20 35.96
CA ALA A 416 4.09 -34.64 36.13
C ALA A 416 4.42 -35.40 34.82
N ASP A 417 4.10 -34.88 33.63
CA ASP A 417 4.24 -35.69 32.40
C ASP A 417 4.76 -34.87 31.20
N VAL A 418 6.08 -34.85 30.98
CA VAL A 418 6.65 -34.58 29.64
C VAL A 418 7.91 -35.45 29.44
N PRO A 419 7.98 -36.31 28.40
CA PRO A 419 9.16 -37.15 28.13
C PRO A 419 10.31 -36.36 27.51
N SER A 420 11.53 -36.87 27.74
CA SER A 420 12.85 -36.38 27.32
C SER A 420 12.94 -35.92 25.86
N ILE A 421 13.48 -34.71 25.65
CA ILE A 421 13.80 -34.15 24.32
C ILE A 421 15.33 -34.15 24.15
N GLU A 422 15.81 -34.92 23.18
CA GLU A 422 17.22 -35.03 22.78
C GLU A 422 17.67 -33.82 21.93
N GLU A 423 18.89 -33.38 22.24
CA GLU A 423 19.93 -32.71 21.44
C GLU A 423 19.59 -31.69 20.34
N PHE A 424 20.10 -30.46 20.57
CA PHE A 424 20.35 -29.35 19.63
C PHE A 424 19.17 -28.86 18.75
N GLY A 425 18.45 -27.87 19.28
CA GLY A 425 17.53 -27.01 18.52
C GLY A 425 16.66 -26.22 19.48
N ILE A 426 16.62 -24.90 19.39
CA ILE A 426 15.87 -24.08 20.35
C ILE A 426 14.36 -24.30 20.11
N CYS A 427 13.76 -25.23 20.86
CA CYS A 427 12.32 -25.40 20.97
C CYS A 427 11.86 -24.84 22.31
N PHE A 428 11.10 -23.74 22.31
CA PHE A 428 10.36 -23.33 23.50
C PHE A 428 9.02 -24.08 23.54
N TYR A 429 8.93 -25.08 24.41
CA TYR A 429 7.66 -25.60 24.87
C TYR A 429 7.25 -24.73 26.06
N LEU A 430 6.20 -23.90 25.91
CA LEU A 430 5.76 -23.00 26.97
C LEU A 430 4.60 -23.63 27.78
N PRO A 431 4.86 -24.23 28.96
CA PRO A 431 3.83 -24.35 30.00
C PRO A 431 3.71 -23.02 30.76
N ILE A 432 2.49 -22.71 31.21
CA ILE A 432 2.05 -21.43 31.78
C ILE A 432 2.84 -21.08 33.07
N CYS A 433 3.58 -19.95 33.14
CA CYS A 433 3.85 -19.18 34.39
C CYS A 433 4.65 -17.85 34.21
N PRO A 434 4.85 -16.98 35.24
CA PRO A 434 4.89 -15.53 35.08
C PRO A 434 6.29 -14.91 35.18
N VAL A 435 6.39 -13.71 34.61
CA VAL A 435 7.37 -12.63 34.84
C VAL A 435 8.76 -13.10 35.31
N ALA A 436 9.65 -13.36 34.35
CA ALA A 436 11.08 -13.34 34.59
C ALA A 436 11.72 -12.36 33.59
N THR A 437 12.03 -11.14 34.04
CA THR A 437 13.04 -10.31 33.39
C THR A 437 14.39 -10.98 33.62
N ARG A 438 14.84 -11.82 32.68
CA ARG A 438 16.22 -12.32 32.67
C ARG A 438 17.07 -11.44 31.77
N THR A 439 17.76 -10.50 32.38
CA THR A 439 18.91 -9.85 31.75
C THR A 439 20.09 -10.82 31.88
N ILE A 440 20.36 -11.64 30.86
CA ILE A 440 21.52 -12.55 30.86
C ILE A 440 22.75 -11.73 30.46
N ALA A 441 23.39 -11.10 31.45
CA ALA A 441 24.72 -10.54 31.27
C ALA A 441 25.75 -11.65 31.51
N ASN A 442 26.37 -12.12 30.41
CA ASN A 442 27.72 -12.71 30.26
C ASN A 442 27.72 -13.91 29.29
N ALA A 443 28.24 -13.68 28.08
CA ALA A 443 28.85 -14.74 27.26
C ALA A 443 30.18 -15.16 27.92
N PRO A 444 30.57 -16.46 27.91
CA PRO A 444 30.67 -17.30 26.71
C PRO A 444 30.18 -18.76 26.87
N GLY A 445 29.66 -19.35 25.79
CA GLY A 445 29.09 -20.71 25.74
C GLY A 445 27.59 -20.71 26.00
N PHE A 446 26.78 -20.67 24.95
CA PHE A 446 25.32 -20.60 25.13
C PHE A 446 24.77 -21.96 25.57
N SER A 447 24.63 -22.13 26.89
CA SER A 447 23.87 -23.22 27.51
C SER A 447 22.61 -22.62 28.12
N ALA A 448 21.46 -22.90 27.50
CA ALA A 448 20.17 -22.55 28.06
C ALA A 448 19.72 -23.66 29.01
N TYR A 449 20.10 -23.57 30.28
CA TYR A 449 19.49 -24.33 31.37
C TYR A 449 18.51 -23.43 32.11
N PHE A 450 17.23 -23.78 32.10
CA PHE A 450 16.43 -23.84 33.33
C PHE A 450 15.72 -25.19 33.35
N SER A 451 16.30 -26.05 34.21
CA SER A 451 16.17 -27.51 34.36
C SER A 451 16.42 -28.31 33.09
#